data_AF-A0A2V7JS53-F1
#
_entry.id   AF-A0A2V7JS53-F1
#
_cell.length_a   1.000
_cell.length_b   1.000
_cell.length_c   1.000
_cell.angle_alpha   90.00
_cell.angle_beta   90.00
_cell.angle_gamma   90.00
#
_symmetry.space_group_name_H-M   'P 1'
#
loop_
_entity.id
_entity.type
_entity.pdbx_description
1 polymer ?
#
loop_
_entity_poly.entity_id
_entity_poly.type
_entity_poly.pdbx_seq_one_letter_code
_entity_poly.pdbx_strand_id
1 'polypeptide(L)'
;MVTPPTVAEVLAHRAIWAAHEPAAYSYVLTQSGGFNVFAGRPFEIAVLHDTVQSVRLFDTGDVVPGPYTFWPPTINGLFDQALSAIEGQQLTTIAFEGQQLTTIAFDPLRGYPRQMNFVPQPDRTTLVNASILEPSP
;
A
#
# COMPACT_ATOMS: atom_id res chain seq x y z
N MET A 1 20.18 -9.49 10.04
CA MET A 1 19.81 -9.91 8.68
C MET A 1 18.34 -9.67 8.53
N VAL A 2 17.92 -8.97 7.47
CA VAL A 2 16.50 -8.70 7.22
C VAL A 2 16.02 -9.77 6.26
N THR A 3 15.18 -10.68 6.73
CA THR A 3 14.68 -11.79 5.94
C THR A 3 13.58 -11.26 5.03
N PRO A 4 13.65 -11.48 3.70
CA PRO A 4 12.54 -11.12 2.82
C PRO A 4 11.28 -11.89 3.26
N PRO A 5 10.10 -11.25 3.23
CA PRO A 5 8.87 -11.90 3.63
C PRO A 5 8.52 -13.06 2.70
N THR A 6 7.85 -14.05 3.25
CA THR A 6 7.38 -15.20 2.47
C THR A 6 5.94 -15.00 2.03
N VAL A 7 5.55 -15.66 0.94
CA VAL A 7 4.14 -15.69 0.48
C VAL A 7 3.20 -16.14 1.60
N ALA A 8 3.59 -17.17 2.35
CA ALA A 8 2.79 -17.67 3.48
C ALA A 8 2.57 -16.61 4.57
N GLU A 9 3.59 -15.81 4.87
CA GLU A 9 3.50 -14.72 5.85
C GLU A 9 2.53 -13.62 5.39
N VAL A 10 2.64 -13.20 4.12
CA VAL A 10 1.74 -12.20 3.54
C VAL A 10 0.29 -12.71 3.50
N LEU A 11 0.08 -13.96 3.12
CA LEU A 11 -1.26 -14.57 3.09
C LEU A 11 -1.87 -14.73 4.49
N ALA A 12 -1.06 -15.10 5.50
CA ALA A 12 -1.53 -15.19 6.88
C ALA A 12 -2.03 -13.82 7.39
N HIS A 13 -1.29 -12.76 7.09
CA HIS A 13 -1.67 -11.38 7.44
C HIS A 13 -2.87 -10.89 6.62
N ARG A 14 -2.98 -11.26 5.34
CA ARG A 14 -4.17 -10.98 4.51
C ARG A 14 -5.43 -11.59 5.11
N ALA A 15 -5.34 -12.81 5.64
CA ALA A 15 -6.46 -13.45 6.31
C ALA A 15 -6.87 -12.74 7.61
N ILE A 16 -5.89 -12.23 8.38
CA ILE A 16 -6.16 -11.41 9.58
C ILE A 16 -6.88 -10.11 9.18
N TRP A 17 -6.41 -9.44 8.13
CA TRP A 17 -7.06 -8.25 7.60
C TRP A 17 -8.50 -8.54 7.16
N ALA A 18 -8.71 -9.56 6.33
CA ALA A 18 -10.05 -9.92 5.84
C ALA A 18 -11.04 -10.27 6.98
N ALA A 19 -10.55 -10.77 8.12
CA ALA A 19 -11.39 -11.04 9.28
C ALA A 19 -11.77 -9.77 10.08
N HIS A 20 -11.01 -8.69 9.95
CA HIS A 20 -11.17 -7.46 10.74
C HIS A 20 -11.36 -6.20 9.90
N GLU A 21 -11.49 -6.34 8.57
CA GLU A 21 -11.59 -5.20 7.68
C GLU A 21 -12.91 -4.46 7.91
N PRO A 22 -12.87 -3.13 8.14
CA PRO A 22 -14.08 -2.34 8.16
C PRO A 22 -14.67 -2.27 6.74
N ALA A 23 -16.00 -2.21 6.62
CA ALA A 23 -16.65 -1.96 5.33
C ALA A 23 -16.22 -0.61 4.72
N ALA A 24 -15.91 0.39 5.56
CA ALA A 24 -15.39 1.68 5.18
C ALA A 24 -14.23 2.08 6.09
N TYR A 25 -13.11 2.49 5.51
CA TYR A 25 -11.94 2.94 6.27
C TYR A 25 -11.18 4.02 5.50
N SER A 26 -10.57 4.94 6.23
CA SER A 26 -9.55 5.83 5.69
C SER A 26 -8.17 5.37 6.17
N TYR A 27 -7.15 5.60 5.36
CA TYR A 27 -5.77 5.38 5.77
C TYR A 27 -4.83 6.36 5.08
N VAL A 28 -3.72 6.69 5.74
CA VAL A 28 -2.70 7.59 5.21
C VAL A 28 -1.60 6.77 4.54
N LEU A 29 -1.39 7.03 3.25
CA LEU A 29 -0.37 6.41 2.42
C LEU A 29 0.72 7.42 2.09
N THR A 30 1.97 7.06 2.34
CA THR A 30 3.15 7.80 1.89
C THR A 30 4.02 6.87 1.06
N GLN A 31 4.33 7.27 -0.17
CA GLN A 31 5.24 6.52 -1.04
C GLN A 31 6.49 7.37 -1.26
N SER A 32 7.68 6.78 -1.16
CA SER A 32 8.94 7.46 -1.44
C SER A 32 9.72 6.70 -2.52
N GLY A 33 10.54 7.41 -3.29
CA GLY A 33 11.19 6.90 -4.49
C GLY A 33 10.33 7.07 -5.75
N GLY A 34 10.95 6.91 -6.92
CA GLY A 34 10.33 7.14 -8.22
C GLY A 34 10.22 8.62 -8.62
N PHE A 35 10.21 8.89 -9.93
CA PHE A 35 9.90 10.23 -10.48
C PHE A 35 8.39 10.47 -10.45
N ASN A 36 7.80 10.53 -9.27
CA ASN A 36 6.39 10.86 -9.08
C ASN A 36 6.26 12.18 -8.31
N VAL A 37 5.41 13.09 -8.78
CA VAL A 37 5.06 14.36 -8.10
C VAL A 37 4.43 14.15 -6.72
N PHE A 38 4.10 12.91 -6.40
CA PHE A 38 3.52 12.45 -5.14
C PHE A 38 4.55 11.79 -4.21
N ALA A 39 5.81 11.62 -4.65
CA ALA A 39 6.84 11.00 -3.83
C ALA A 39 7.15 11.84 -2.58
N GLY A 40 7.17 11.18 -1.42
CA GLY A 40 7.40 11.77 -0.11
C GLY A 40 6.20 12.50 0.48
N ARG A 41 5.05 12.56 -0.22
CA ARG A 41 3.85 13.25 0.27
C ARG A 41 2.86 12.26 0.90
N PRO A 42 2.31 12.55 2.09
CA PRO A 42 1.24 11.76 2.69
C PRO A 42 -0.11 12.05 2.02
N PHE A 43 -0.85 10.99 1.69
CA PHE A 43 -2.20 11.03 1.14
C PHE A 43 -3.16 10.29 2.05
N GLU A 44 -4.26 10.93 2.44
CA GLU A 44 -5.40 10.25 3.04
C GLU A 44 -6.24 9.60 1.93
N ILE A 45 -6.46 8.29 2.04
CA ILE A 45 -7.22 7.51 1.09
C ILE A 45 -8.44 6.97 1.81
N ALA A 46 -9.63 7.35 1.35
CA ALA A 46 -10.88 6.79 1.82
C ALA A 46 -11.27 5.60 0.94
N VAL A 47 -11.47 4.46 1.56
CA VAL A 47 -11.85 3.19 0.92
C VAL A 47 -13.21 2.75 1.44
N LEU A 48 -14.09 2.35 0.53
CA LEU A 48 -15.40 1.77 0.81
C LEU A 48 -15.52 0.47 0.02
N HIS A 49 -15.79 -0.64 0.70
CA HIS A 49 -15.88 -1.98 0.10
C HIS A 49 -14.70 -2.28 -0.84
N ASP A 50 -13.48 -2.09 -0.34
CA ASP A 50 -12.23 -2.29 -1.09
C ASP A 50 -12.13 -1.45 -2.39
N THR A 51 -12.87 -0.36 -2.47
CA THR A 51 -12.82 0.60 -3.57
C THR A 51 -12.41 1.97 -3.06
N VAL A 52 -11.40 2.58 -3.67
CA VAL A 52 -10.99 3.96 -3.35
C VAL A 52 -12.09 4.94 -3.77
N GLN A 53 -12.67 5.63 -2.80
CA GLN A 53 -13.71 6.63 -2.99
C GLN A 53 -13.11 8.03 -3.19
N SER A 54 -12.10 8.37 -2.40
CA SER A 54 -11.46 9.68 -2.46
C SER A 54 -10.03 9.63 -1.98
N VAL A 55 -9.24 10.57 -2.48
CA VAL A 55 -7.84 10.76 -2.10
C VAL A 55 -7.64 12.23 -1.78
N ARG A 56 -7.08 12.51 -0.62
CA ARG A 56 -6.76 13.86 -0.16
C ARG A 56 -5.29 13.97 0.16
N LEU A 57 -4.70 15.12 -0.11
CA LEU A 57 -3.39 15.45 0.41
C LEU A 57 -3.49 15.65 1.92
N PHE A 58 -2.74 14.86 2.70
CA PHE A 58 -2.80 14.95 4.16
C PHE A 58 -2.29 16.30 4.67
N ASP A 59 -1.31 16.91 3.99
CA ASP A 59 -0.75 18.20 4.37
C ASP A 59 -1.71 19.39 4.14
N THR A 60 -2.46 19.38 3.03
CA THR A 60 -3.27 20.53 2.60
C THR A 60 -4.78 20.29 2.66
N GLY A 61 -5.21 19.04 2.79
CA GLY A 61 -6.62 18.63 2.69
C GLY A 61 -7.17 18.64 1.26
N ASP A 62 -6.37 19.03 0.26
CA ASP A 62 -6.80 19.13 -1.13
C ASP A 62 -7.18 17.76 -1.69
N VAL A 63 -8.32 17.70 -2.38
CA VAL A 63 -8.74 16.50 -3.10
C VAL A 63 -7.86 16.31 -4.33
N VAL A 64 -7.27 15.14 -4.47
CA VAL A 64 -6.52 14.75 -5.67
C VAL A 64 -7.53 14.31 -6.74
N PRO A 65 -7.63 14.97 -7.90
CA PRO A 65 -8.59 14.56 -8.93
C PRO A 65 -8.30 13.13 -9.43
N GLY A 66 -9.36 12.32 -9.56
CA GLY A 66 -9.28 10.97 -10.13
C GLY A 66 -8.98 10.94 -11.63
N PRO A 67 -8.88 9.75 -12.25
CA PRO A 67 -9.46 8.48 -11.81
C PRO A 67 -8.57 7.68 -10.84
N TYR A 68 -9.18 7.08 -9.81
CA TYR A 68 -8.47 6.27 -8.81
C TYR A 68 -8.34 4.78 -9.16
N THR A 69 -8.64 4.41 -10.41
CA THR A 69 -8.72 3.00 -10.86
C THR A 69 -7.37 2.29 -10.82
N PHE A 70 -6.26 3.02 -10.94
CA PHE A 70 -4.90 2.46 -10.99
C PHE A 70 -4.03 2.91 -9.82
N TRP A 71 -4.38 4.03 -9.19
CA TRP A 71 -3.68 4.59 -8.04
C TRP A 71 -4.62 5.56 -7.30
N PRO A 72 -4.61 5.55 -5.96
CA PRO A 72 -3.78 4.76 -5.06
C PRO A 72 -4.34 3.35 -4.78
N PRO A 73 -3.49 2.40 -4.30
CA PRO A 73 -3.97 1.06 -3.95
C PRO A 73 -4.92 1.08 -2.75
N THR A 74 -5.66 -0.01 -2.53
CA THR A 74 -6.30 -0.29 -1.22
C THR A 74 -5.37 -1.14 -0.36
N ILE A 75 -5.77 -1.47 0.87
CA ILE A 75 -5.01 -2.41 1.71
C ILE A 75 -4.88 -3.78 1.02
N ASN A 76 -5.93 -4.28 0.36
CA ASN A 76 -5.84 -5.50 -0.45
C ASN A 76 -4.87 -5.33 -1.61
N GLY A 77 -4.91 -4.18 -2.29
CA GLY A 77 -3.93 -3.83 -3.32
C GLY A 77 -2.47 -3.85 -2.83
N LEU A 78 -2.21 -3.45 -1.57
CA LEU A 78 -0.87 -3.57 -0.97
C LEU A 78 -0.45 -5.03 -0.74
N PHE A 79 -1.39 -5.90 -0.33
CA PHE A 79 -1.10 -7.34 -0.23
C PHE A 79 -0.79 -7.95 -1.60
N ASP A 80 -1.58 -7.62 -2.63
CA ASP A 80 -1.33 -8.11 -3.99
C ASP A 80 0.04 -7.61 -4.51
N GLN A 81 0.40 -6.34 -4.24
CA GLN A 81 1.74 -5.80 -4.52
C GLN A 81 2.86 -6.56 -3.78
N ALA A 82 2.65 -6.88 -2.50
CA ALA A 82 3.62 -7.63 -1.71
C ALA A 82 3.85 -9.03 -2.30
N LEU A 83 2.77 -9.74 -2.64
CA LEU A 83 2.82 -11.08 -3.22
C LEU A 83 3.57 -11.08 -4.54
N SER A 84 3.23 -10.17 -5.45
CA SER A 84 3.90 -10.12 -6.75
C SER A 84 5.37 -9.71 -6.66
N ALA A 85 5.73 -8.84 -5.72
CA ALA A 85 7.12 -8.47 -5.48
C ALA A 85 7.95 -9.62 -4.84
N ILE A 86 7.31 -10.55 -4.13
CA ILE A 86 7.96 -11.78 -3.60
C ILE A 86 8.08 -12.83 -4.70
N GLU A 87 7.02 -13.05 -5.47
CA GLU A 87 6.98 -14.05 -6.53
C GLU A 87 7.74 -13.62 -7.80
N GLY A 88 8.21 -12.37 -7.86
CA GLY A 88 8.85 -11.78 -9.03
C GLY A 88 7.90 -11.67 -10.23
N GLN A 89 6.59 -11.68 -9.99
CA GLN A 89 5.58 -11.61 -11.03
C GLN A 89 5.30 -10.15 -11.43
N GLN A 90 5.14 -9.95 -12.73
CA GLN A 90 4.71 -8.70 -13.35
C GLN A 90 3.26 -8.40 -12.95
N LEU A 91 3.02 -7.56 -11.94
CA LEU A 91 1.73 -6.88 -11.86
C LEU A 91 1.64 -5.87 -12.98
N THR A 92 0.47 -5.83 -13.62
CA THR A 92 0.07 -4.85 -14.64
C THR A 92 0.00 -3.41 -14.11
N THR A 93 0.24 -3.19 -12.81
CA THR A 93 0.46 -1.85 -12.26
C THR A 93 1.89 -1.41 -12.58
N ILE A 94 2.01 -0.65 -13.66
CA ILE A 94 3.24 -0.12 -14.28
C ILE A 94 4.25 0.45 -13.26
N ALA A 95 3.80 0.91 -12.08
CA ALA A 95 4.64 1.46 -11.03
C ALA A 95 5.56 0.44 -10.33
N PHE A 96 5.13 -0.82 -10.15
CA PHE A 96 5.84 -1.80 -9.31
C PHE A 96 6.44 -2.99 -10.09
N GLU A 97 6.34 -2.96 -11.42
CA GLU A 97 6.91 -3.99 -12.28
C GLU A 97 8.43 -4.15 -12.08
N GLY A 98 8.87 -5.38 -11.75
CA GLY A 98 10.28 -5.71 -11.56
C GLY A 98 10.87 -5.32 -10.20
N GLN A 99 10.03 -4.91 -9.25
CA GLN A 99 10.48 -4.57 -7.89
C GLN A 99 10.47 -5.78 -6.96
N GLN A 100 11.54 -5.95 -6.19
CA GLN A 100 11.64 -7.00 -5.17
C GLN A 100 11.42 -6.39 -3.78
N LEU A 101 10.60 -7.06 -2.98
CA LEU A 101 10.34 -6.66 -1.60
C LEU A 101 11.49 -7.12 -0.69
N THR A 102 12.13 -6.17 0.00
CA THR A 102 13.19 -6.49 0.98
C THR A 102 12.60 -6.77 2.36
N THR A 103 11.59 -6.01 2.74
CA THR A 103 10.89 -6.15 4.02
C THR A 103 9.47 -5.67 3.95
N ILE A 104 8.65 -6.23 4.82
CA ILE A 104 7.30 -5.78 5.11
C ILE A 104 7.13 -5.72 6.63
N ALA A 105 6.45 -4.70 7.13
CA ALA A 105 5.99 -4.62 8.50
C ALA A 105 4.47 -4.60 8.49
N PHE A 106 3.85 -5.47 9.27
CA PHE A 106 2.41 -5.55 9.41
C PHE A 106 1.93 -4.88 10.70
N ASP A 107 0.69 -4.43 10.70
CA ASP A 107 0.03 -4.00 11.93
C ASP A 107 -0.28 -5.21 12.82
N PRO A 108 0.11 -5.22 14.11
CA PRO A 108 -0.10 -6.37 14.98
C PRO A 108 -1.57 -6.61 15.37
N LEU A 109 -2.46 -5.61 15.20
CA LEU A 109 -3.88 -5.73 15.57
C LEU A 109 -4.73 -6.13 14.38
N ARG A 110 -4.51 -5.48 13.24
CA ARG A 110 -5.36 -5.63 12.03
C ARG A 110 -4.67 -6.38 10.89
N GLY A 111 -3.38 -6.68 11.01
CA GLY A 111 -2.64 -7.48 10.03
C GLY A 111 -2.33 -6.79 8.71
N TYR A 112 -2.72 -5.53 8.49
CA TYR A 112 -2.47 -4.86 7.21
C TYR A 112 -0.99 -4.45 7.04
N PRO A 113 -0.48 -4.32 5.80
CA PRO A 113 0.88 -3.86 5.55
C PRO A 113 1.02 -2.40 5.96
N ARG A 114 1.84 -2.12 6.97
CA ARG A 114 2.16 -0.76 7.41
C ARG A 114 3.37 -0.18 6.70
N GLN A 115 4.35 -1.02 6.41
CA GLN A 115 5.56 -0.57 5.73
C GLN A 115 6.01 -1.64 4.77
N MET A 116 6.34 -1.25 3.54
CA MET A 116 6.92 -2.12 2.52
C MET A 116 8.17 -1.43 1.99
N ASN A 117 9.33 -2.07 2.16
CA ASN A 117 10.58 -1.57 1.60
C ASN A 117 10.96 -2.44 0.42
N PHE A 118 11.22 -1.81 -0.71
CA PHE A 118 11.62 -2.47 -1.94
C PHE A 118 13.13 -2.28 -2.16
N VAL A 119 13.73 -3.17 -2.95
CA VAL A 119 15.11 -3.00 -3.40
C VAL A 119 15.21 -1.64 -4.11
N PRO A 120 16.12 -0.75 -3.68
CA PRO A 120 16.28 0.54 -4.32
C PRO A 120 16.62 0.37 -5.81
N GLN A 121 15.75 0.88 -6.67
CA GLN A 121 15.98 0.95 -8.11
C GLN A 121 15.83 2.42 -8.53
N PRO A 122 16.64 2.90 -9.49
CA PRO A 122 16.42 4.20 -10.10
C PRO A 122 14.97 4.28 -10.59
N ASP A 123 14.32 5.42 -10.37
CA ASP A 123 13.02 5.75 -10.96
C ASP A 123 11.84 4.89 -10.46
N ARG A 124 12.01 4.16 -9.36
CA ARG A 124 10.99 3.29 -8.77
C ARG A 124 10.71 3.59 -7.29
N THR A 125 9.52 3.22 -6.82
CA THR A 125 9.08 3.37 -5.42
C THR A 125 9.95 2.51 -4.50
N THR A 126 10.69 3.11 -3.58
CA THR A 126 11.57 2.37 -2.66
C THR A 126 10.90 2.05 -1.34
N LEU A 127 9.92 2.86 -0.94
CA LEU A 127 9.22 2.74 0.32
C LEU A 127 7.73 3.03 0.13
N VAL A 128 6.90 2.19 0.71
CA VAL A 128 5.47 2.43 0.89
C VAL A 128 5.16 2.35 2.37
N ASN A 129 4.51 3.37 2.92
CA ASN A 129 4.07 3.43 4.30
C ASN A 129 2.56 3.66 4.34
N ALA A 130 1.83 2.81 5.04
CA ALA A 130 0.41 2.94 5.31
C ALA A 130 0.21 3.05 6.83
N SER A 131 -0.43 4.13 7.26
CA SER A 131 -0.60 4.49 8.67
C SER A 131 -1.99 5.08 8.91
N ILE A 132 -2.38 5.24 10.18
CA ILE A 132 -3.62 5.95 10.59
C ILE A 132 -4.85 5.29 9.92
N LEU A 133 -5.08 4.00 10.18
CA LEU A 133 -6.28 3.33 9.69
C LEU A 133 -7.47 3.64 10.60
N GLU A 134 -8.37 4.49 10.14
CA GLU A 134 -9.55 4.91 10.88
C GLU A 134 -10.80 4.33 10.22
N PRO A 135 -11.68 3.64 10.97
CA PRO A 135 -12.97 3.23 10.43
C PRO A 135 -13.78 4.49 10.09
N SER A 136 -14.28 4.56 8.87
CA SER A 136 -15.19 5.64 8.49
C SER A 136 -16.59 5.34 9.05
N PRO A 137 -17.28 6.33 9.63
CA PRO A 137 -18.65 6.18 10.12
C PRO A 137 -19.66 5.92 8.99
#